data_AF-A0A3B8NKZ2-F1
#
_entry.id   AF-A0A3B8NKZ2-F1
#
_cell.length_a   1.000
_cell.length_b   1.000
_cell.length_c   1.000
_cell.angle_alpha   90.00
_cell.angle_beta   90.00
_cell.angle_gamma   90.00
#
_symmetry.space_group_name_H-M   'P 1'
#
loop_
_entity.id
_entity.type
_entity.pdbx_description
1 polymer ?
#
loop_
_entity_poly.entity_id
_entity_poly.type
_entity_poly.pdbx_seq_one_letter_code
_entity_poly.pdbx_strand_id
1 'polypeptide(L)' 'DWFPTFNALAGVKEPAQDKIDGMNMIDMLFNGNDSPRDEIIFEVSGSVRLPTIRKGDFKLMGDMLFNV' A
#
# COMPACT_ATOMS: atom_id res chain seq x y z
N ASP A 1 4.89 -0.55 -2.48
CA ASP A 1 5.46 -1.72 -1.77
C ASP A 1 6.74 -2.26 -2.37
N TRP A 2 6.80 -2.46 -3.68
CA TRP A 2 8.02 -2.98 -4.31
C TRP A 2 9.27 -2.18 -3.98
N PHE A 3 9.20 -0.85 -4.04
CA PHE A 3 10.36 0.00 -3.77
C PHE A 3 10.99 -0.22 -2.37
N PRO A 4 10.27 -0.03 -1.24
CA PRO A 4 10.84 -0.29 0.09
C PRO A 4 11.16 -1.78 0.32
N THR A 5 10.42 -2.71 -0.27
CA THR A 5 10.71 -4.16 -0.18
C THR A 5 12.04 -4.51 -0.85
N PHE A 6 12.32 -3.97 -2.04
CA PHE A 6 13.58 -4.19 -2.74
C PHE A 6 14.76 -3.51 -2.04
N ASN A 7 14.56 -2.31 -1.47
CA ASN A 7 15.58 -1.68 -0.66
C ASN A 7 15.97 -2.55 0.54
N ALA A 8 14.99 -3.13 1.23
CA ALA A 8 15.23 -4.04 2.34
C ALA A 8 15.97 -5.33 1.89
N LEU A 9 15.58 -5.92 0.76
CA LEU A 9 16.27 -7.09 0.17
C LEU A 9 17.72 -6.78 -0.24
N ALA A 10 17.98 -5.56 -0.70
CA ALA A 10 19.32 -5.10 -1.08
C ALA A 10 20.20 -4.71 0.12
N GLY A 11 19.70 -4.82 1.36
CA GLY A 11 20.44 -4.49 2.57
C GLY A 11 20.61 -2.98 2.82
N VAL A 12 19.77 -2.14 2.19
CA VAL A 12 19.78 -0.69 2.43
C VAL A 12 19.28 -0.40 3.85
N LYS A 13 20.09 0.31 4.65
CA LYS A 13 19.64 0.81 5.96
C LYS A 13 18.61 1.91 5.75
N GLU A 14 17.40 1.65 6.25
CA GLU A 14 16.17 2.44 6.18
C GLU A 14 16.26 3.78 5.40
N PRO A 15 15.75 3.86 4.16
CA PRO A 15 15.51 5.16 3.54
C PRO A 15 14.51 5.93 4.41
N ALA A 16 14.68 7.26 4.51
CA ALA A 16 13.78 8.12 5.27
C ALA A 16 12.31 7.81 4.93
N GLN A 17 11.58 7.23 5.88
CA GLN A 17 10.23 6.70 5.68
C GLN A 17 9.23 7.81 5.31
N ASP A 18 9.54 9.06 5.64
CA ASP A 18 8.67 10.23 5.50
C ASP A 18 8.24 10.56 4.06
N LYS A 19 8.76 9.85 3.04
CA LYS A 19 8.48 10.13 1.62
C LYS A 19 8.08 8.91 0.78
N ILE A 20 7.84 7.74 1.38
CA ILE A 20 7.55 6.51 0.63
C ILE A 20 6.14 6.02 0.96
N ASP A 21 5.25 5.99 -0.04
CA ASP A 21 3.87 5.50 0.12
C ASP A 21 3.77 3.95 0.24
N GLY A 22 4.88 3.28 -0.04
CA GLY A 22 5.01 1.83 0.07
C GLY A 22 5.41 1.35 1.47
N MET A 23 5.09 0.10 1.77
CA MET A 23 5.57 -0.61 2.97
C MET A 23 6.48 -1.77 2.57
N ASN A 24 7.40 -2.14 3.45
CA ASN A 24 8.22 -3.33 3.29
C ASN A 24 7.34 -4.59 3.51
N MET A 25 7.27 -5.47 2.52
CA MET A 25 6.42 -6.66 2.54
C MET A 25 7.19 -7.96 2.79
N ILE A 26 8.49 -7.91 3.10
CA ILE A 26 9.35 -9.10 3.26
C ILE A 26 8.73 -10.14 4.19
N ASP A 27 8.24 -9.72 5.36
CA ASP A 27 7.69 -10.64 6.34
C ASP A 27 6.44 -11.37 5.83
N MET A 28 5.57 -10.68 5.09
CA MET A 28 4.43 -11.33 4.45
C MET A 28 4.86 -12.30 3.35
N LEU A 29 5.83 -11.90 2.52
CA LEU A 29 6.28 -12.68 1.37
C LEU A 29 7.09 -13.93 1.74
N PHE A 30 7.92 -13.86 2.78
CA PHE A 30 8.88 -14.92 3.10
C PHE A 30 8.63 -15.63 4.43
N ASN A 31 7.91 -14.99 5.37
CA ASN A 31 7.66 -15.56 6.70
C ASN A 31 6.19 -15.99 6.91
N GLY A 32 5.31 -15.76 5.92
CA GLY A 32 3.90 -16.14 5.99
C GLY A 32 3.07 -15.32 6.97
N ASN A 33 3.60 -14.16 7.40
CA ASN A 33 2.87 -13.22 8.24
C ASN A 33 1.78 -12.51 7.45
N ASP A 34 0.81 -11.94 8.16
CA ASP A 34 -0.17 -11.06 7.52
C ASP A 34 0.50 -9.85 6.87
N SER A 35 -0.13 -9.33 5.82
CA SER A 35 0.28 -8.10 5.16
C SER A 35 0.26 -6.94 6.18
N PRO A 36 1.35 -6.18 6.34
CA PRO A 36 1.34 -4.97 7.17
C PRO A 36 0.48 -3.85 6.56
N ARG A 37 0.13 -3.98 5.27
CA ARG A 37 -0.72 -3.03 4.56
C ARG A 37 -2.20 -3.32 4.85
N ASP A 38 -2.86 -2.32 5.41
CA ASP A 38 -4.30 -2.26 5.64
C ASP A 38 -5.01 -1.27 4.69
N GLU A 39 -4.26 -0.43 3.97
CA GLU A 39 -4.75 0.64 3.10
C GLU A 39 -4.10 0.63 1.71
N ILE A 40 -4.86 0.85 0.64
CA ILE A 40 -4.35 1.07 -0.72
C ILE A 40 -5.06 2.28 -1.34
N ILE A 41 -4.28 3.25 -1.82
CA ILE A 41 -4.76 4.36 -2.67
C ILE A 41 -4.54 3.96 -4.13
N PHE A 42 -5.61 3.96 -4.93
CA PHE A 42 -5.55 3.57 -6.35
C PHE A 42 -5.42 4.78 -7.28
N GLU A 43 -6.15 5.85 -6.97
CA GLU A 43 -6.30 7.01 -7.85
C GLU A 43 -6.49 8.28 -7.02
N VAL A 44 -5.97 9.40 -7.52
CA VAL A 44 -6.08 10.74 -6.91
C VAL A 44 -6.80 11.70 -7.87
N SER A 45 -7.22 12.87 -7.37
CA SER A 45 -7.94 13.88 -8.16
C SER A 45 -7.19 14.25 -9.45
N GLY A 46 -7.91 14.31 -10.58
CA GLY A 46 -7.34 14.62 -11.89
C GLY A 46 -7.14 13.39 -12.79
N SER A 47 -7.41 12.19 -12.29
CA SER A 47 -7.51 10.97 -13.08
C SER A 47 -8.85 10.89 -13.84
N VAL A 48 -8.89 10.12 -14.94
CA VAL A 48 -10.15 9.75 -15.62
C VAL A 48 -10.98 8.77 -14.80
N ARG A 49 -10.40 8.20 -13.74
CA ARG A 49 -11.03 7.27 -12.81
C ARG A 49 -11.39 7.99 -11.51
N LEU A 50 -12.44 7.52 -10.84
CA LEU A 50 -12.83 8.06 -9.56
C LEU A 50 -11.73 7.81 -8.52
N PRO A 51 -11.43 8.81 -7.66
CA PRO A 51 -10.50 8.63 -6.56
C PRO A 51 -10.98 7.46 -5.70
N THR A 52 -10.08 6.54 -5.39
CA THR A 52 -10.43 5.25 -4.81
C THR A 52 -9.43 4.87 -3.74
N ILE A 53 -9.95 4.47 -2.58
CA ILE A 53 -9.19 3.94 -1.46
C ILE A 53 -9.80 2.62 -0.99
N ARG A 54 -8.95 1.65 -0.67
CA ARG A 54 -9.32 0.39 -0.01
C ARG A 54 -8.75 0.42 1.40
N LYS A 55 -9.56 0.14 2.41
CA LYS A 55 -9.12 0.00 3.81
C LYS A 55 -9.82 -1.14 4.52
N GLY A 56 -9.07 -2.07 5.13
CA GLY A 56 -9.64 -3.20 5.90
C GLY A 56 -10.48 -4.12 5.02
N ASP A 57 -11.81 -4.11 5.15
CA ASP A 57 -12.79 -4.80 4.28
C ASP A 57 -13.59 -3.84 3.37
N PHE A 58 -13.32 -2.53 3.46
CA PHE A 58 -14.07 -1.53 2.75
C PHE A 58 -13.32 -0.97 1.53
N LYS A 59 -14.08 -0.60 0.50
CA LYS A 59 -13.61 0.13 -0.67
C LYS A 59 -14.50 1.35 -0.89
N LEU A 60 -13.89 2.54 -0.91
CA LEU A 60 -14.55 3.80 -1.25
C LEU A 60 -14.13 4.21 -2.66
N MET A 61 -15.08 4.43 -3.55
CA MET A 61 -14.87 4.86 -4.94
C MET A 61 -15.71 6.11 -5.22
N GLY A 62 -15.09 7.29 -5.27
CA GLY A 62 -15.84 8.55 -5.22
C GLY A 62 -16.70 8.58 -3.95
N ASP A 63 -18.03 8.65 -4.12
CA ASP A 63 -19.00 8.69 -3.01
C ASP A 63 -19.61 7.32 -2.67
N MET A 64 -19.22 6.25 -3.38
CA MET A 64 -19.78 4.90 -3.19
C MET A 64 -18.91 4.05 -2.25
N LEU A 65 -19.50 3.52 -1.18
CA LEU A 65 -18.84 2.65 -0.20
C LEU A 65 -19.29 1.19 -0.36
N PHE A 66 -18.33 0.28 -0.45
CA PHE A 66 -18.53 -1.16 -0.56
C PHE A 66 -17.83 -1.89 0.59
N ASN A 67 -18.45 -2.97 1.08
CA ASN A 67 -17.81 -4.01 1.90
C ASN A 67 -17.49 -5.18 0.94
N VAL A 68 -16.22 -5.56 0.81
CA VAL A 68 -15.72 -6.47 -0.24
C VAL A 68 -15.15 -7.76 0.32
#